data_AF-A0A9D9EA13-F1
#
_entry.id   AF-A0A9D9EA13-F1
#
_cell.length_a   1.000
_cell.length_b   1.000
_cell.length_c   1.000
_cell.angle_alpha   90.00
_cell.angle_beta   90.00
_cell.angle_gamma   90.00
#
_symmetry.space_group_name_H-M   'P 1'
#
loop_
_entity.id
_entity.type
_entity.pdbx_description
1 polymer ?
#
loop_
_entity_poly.entity_id
_entity_poly.type
_entity_poly.pdbx_seq_one_letter_code
_entity_poly.pdbx_strand_id
1 'polypeptide(L)' 'MMTQLDGNNHSVFSLHYHLVITVKYRREVITDIISEYLKHIFCY' A
#
# COMPACT_ATOMS: atom_id res chain seq x y z
N MET A 1 0.35 -12.57 -21.36
CA MET A 1 -0.24 -11.79 -20.24
C MET A 1 -0.47 -10.38 -20.75
N MET A 2 -1.63 -9.80 -20.44
CA MET A 2 -2.02 -8.47 -20.91
C MET A 2 -1.66 -7.47 -19.81
N THR A 3 -0.66 -6.63 -20.05
CA THR A 3 -0.22 -5.61 -19.09
C THR A 3 -1.33 -4.57 -18.94
N GLN A 4 -1.88 -4.43 -17.73
CA GLN A 4 -2.86 -3.38 -17.44
C GLN A 4 -2.13 -2.04 -17.37
N LEU A 5 -2.59 -1.08 -18.17
CA LEU A 5 -2.05 0.27 -18.26
C LEU A 5 -3.11 1.25 -17.79
N ASP A 6 -2.70 2.19 -16.95
CA ASP A 6 -3.48 3.36 -16.56
C ASP A 6 -3.10 4.55 -17.45
N GLY A 7 -3.95 5.58 -17.48
CA GLY A 7 -3.69 6.78 -18.26
C GLY A 7 -4.21 8.05 -17.61
N ASN A 8 -3.58 9.17 -17.94
CA ASN A 8 -4.10 10.52 -17.74
C ASN A 8 -4.19 11.22 -19.11
N ASN A 9 -4.57 12.51 -19.15
CA ASN A 9 -4.78 13.25 -20.40
C ASN A 9 -3.60 13.20 -21.40
N HIS A 10 -2.36 12.98 -20.93
CA HIS A 10 -1.16 13.08 -21.76
C HIS A 10 -0.14 11.95 -21.52
N SER A 11 -0.47 10.92 -20.74
CA SER A 11 0.47 9.84 -20.42
C SER A 11 -0.26 8.53 -20.16
N VAL A 12 0.37 7.43 -20.58
CA VAL A 12 -0.05 6.06 -20.30
C VAL A 12 1.07 5.39 -19.52
N PHE A 13 0.76 4.71 -18.42
CA PHE A 13 1.75 4.17 -17.51
C PHE A 13 1.28 2.90 -16.80
N SER A 14 2.24 2.17 -16.25
CA SER A 14 2.02 1.00 -15.39
C SER A 14 3.03 1.08 -14.26
N LEU A 15 2.54 1.38 -13.05
CA LEU A 15 3.38 1.72 -11.90
C LEU A 15 3.17 0.69 -10.78
N HIS A 16 4.24 -0.02 -10.42
CA HIS A 16 4.23 -1.01 -9.35
C HIS A 16 5.32 -0.68 -8.33
N TYR A 17 4.92 -0.49 -7.07
CA TYR A 17 5.82 -0.11 -5.99
C TYR A 17 5.67 -1.04 -4.79
N HIS A 18 6.78 -1.34 -4.13
CA HIS A 18 6.81 -2.00 -2.83
C HIS A 18 7.06 -0.96 -1.74
N LEU A 19 6.00 -0.56 -1.04
CA LEU A 19 6.09 0.40 0.06
C LEU A 19 6.24 -0.34 1.40
N VAL A 20 7.26 0.03 2.18
CA VAL A 20 7.49 -0.49 3.54
C VAL A 20 7.70 0.70 4.48
N ILE A 21 6.90 0.75 5.55
CA ILE A 21 6.95 1.81 6.57
C ILE A 21 6.96 1.15 7.94
N THR A 22 7.65 1.76 8.91
CA THR A 22 7.74 1.26 10.29
C THR A 22 7.15 2.24 11.29
N VAL A 23 6.62 1.71 12.40
CA VAL A 23 6.15 2.53 13.52
C VAL A 23 7.27 3.31 14.18
N LYS A 24 6.92 4.44 14.80
CA LYS A 24 7.87 5.29 15.52
C LYS A 24 8.63 4.48 16.58
N TYR A 25 9.96 4.59 16.58
CA TYR A 25 10.88 3.85 17.45
C TYR A 25 10.83 2.32 17.30
N ARG A 26 10.21 1.77 16.24
CA ARG A 26 10.10 0.32 15.98
C ARG A 26 9.58 -0.48 17.18
N ARG A 27 8.68 0.10 17.96
CA ARG A 27 8.03 -0.61 19.08
C ARG A 27 7.14 -1.73 18.53
N GLU A 28 7.05 -2.84 19.23
CA GLU A 28 6.19 -3.98 18.88
C GLU A 28 4.73 -3.71 19.27
N VAL A 29 4.13 -2.69 18.63
CA VAL A 29 2.77 -2.22 18.95
C VAL A 29 1.72 -2.72 17.97
N ILE A 30 2.11 -3.39 16.89
CA ILE A 30 1.17 -3.94 15.90
C ILE A 30 0.67 -5.28 16.44
N THR A 31 -0.37 -5.23 17.27
CA THR A 31 -1.14 -6.40 17.70
C THR A 31 -2.15 -6.81 16.63
N ASP A 32 -2.78 -7.97 16.78
CA ASP A 32 -3.78 -8.46 15.81
C ASP A 32 -4.94 -7.47 15.59
N ILE A 33 -5.42 -6.86 16.67
CA ILE A 33 -6.51 -5.86 16.61
C ILE A 33 -6.06 -4.61 15.83
N ILE A 34 -4.85 -4.12 16.12
CA ILE A 34 -4.29 -2.94 15.43
C ILE A 34 -4.00 -3.28 13.97
N SER A 35 -3.48 -4.48 13.69
CA SER A 35 -3.23 -4.98 12.34
C SER A 35 -4.50 -4.99 11.50
N GLU A 36 -5.60 -5.52 12.04
CA GLU A 36 -6.87 -5.59 11.31
C GLU A 36 -7.45 -4.20 11.03
N TYR A 37 -7.35 -3.28 12.00
CA TYR A 37 -7.73 -1.89 11.79
C TYR A 37 -6.88 -1.19 10.72
N LEU A 38 -5.55 -1.42 10.72
CA LEU A 38 -4.65 -0.84 9.71
C LEU A 38 -4.96 -1.36 8.31
N LYS A 39 -5.26 -2.65 8.15
CA LYS A 39 -5.69 -3.20 6.86
C LYS A 39 -6.98 -2.55 6.36
N HIS A 40 -7.95 -2.30 7.24
CA HIS A 40 -9.18 -1.61 6.86
C HIS A 40 -8.94 -0.15 6.43
N ILE A 41 -7.93 0.53 6.96
CA ILE A 41 -7.62 1.92 6.55
C ILE A 41 -6.83 1.97 5.24
N PHE A 42 -5.86 1.06 5.06
CA PHE A 42 -4.88 1.18 3.98
C PHE A 42 -5.10 0.24 2.80
N CYS A 43 -5.79 -0.88 3.01
CA CYS A 43 -5.95 -1.93 1.99
C CYS A 43 -7.38 -2.04 1.45
N TYR A 44 -8.35 -1.36 2.06
CA TYR A 44 -9.76 -1.33 1.65
C TYR A 44 -10.21 0.12 1.51
#